data_AF-A0A127SIU1-F1
#
_entry.id   AF-A0A127SIU1-F1
#
_cell.length_a   1.000
_cell.length_b   1.000
_cell.length_c   1.000
_cell.angle_alpha   90.00
_cell.angle_beta   90.00
_cell.angle_gamma   90.00
#
_symmetry.space_group_name_H-M   'P 1'
#
loop_
_entity.id
_entity.type
_entity.pdbx_description
1 polymer ?
#
loop_
_entity_poly.entity_id
_entity_poly.type
_entity_poly.pdbx_seq_one_letter_code
_entity_poly.pdbx_strand_id
1 'polypeptide(L)'
;QGLSHQHPALKSSVRPNKPEERSKVISALNTLWIEDPSLSFSINSYSDELEISLYGLTQKEIIQTLLEERFSVKVHFDEIKT
;
A
#
# COMPACT_ATOMS: atom_id res chain seq x y z
N GLN A 1 -8.21 5.84 -29.03
CA GLN A 1 -8.96 5.27 -27.90
C GLN A 1 -7.97 4.40 -27.13
N GLY A 2 -7.03 4.98 -26.39
CA GLY A 2 -7.26 5.58 -25.06
C GLY A 2 -7.00 4.48 -24.04
N LEU A 3 -5.75 4.37 -23.59
CA LEU A 3 -5.18 3.33 -22.73
C LEU A 3 -6.22 2.78 -21.74
N SER A 4 -6.49 1.48 -21.76
CA SER A 4 -7.27 0.82 -20.73
C SER A 4 -6.59 1.10 -19.40
N HIS A 5 -7.11 2.07 -18.63
CA HIS A 5 -6.70 2.29 -17.26
C HIS A 5 -7.08 1.00 -16.53
N GLN A 6 -6.12 0.09 -16.41
CA GLN A 6 -6.28 -1.10 -15.60
C GLN A 6 -6.64 -0.57 -14.21
N HIS A 7 -7.87 -0.81 -13.78
CA HIS A 7 -8.23 -0.53 -12.41
C HIS A 7 -7.39 -1.50 -11.56
N PRO A 8 -6.78 -1.05 -10.47
CA PRO A 8 -6.08 -1.96 -9.57
C PRO A 8 -7.04 -3.09 -9.20
N ALA A 9 -6.65 -4.32 -9.53
CA ALA A 9 -7.53 -5.49 -9.47
C ALA A 9 -7.58 -6.09 -8.06
N LEU A 10 -6.64 -5.72 -7.20
CA LEU A 10 -6.42 -6.33 -5.90
C LEU A 10 -6.45 -5.27 -4.82
N LYS A 11 -7.14 -5.52 -3.72
CA LYS A 11 -7.07 -4.70 -2.50
C LYS A 11 -6.54 -5.52 -1.34
N SER A 12 -5.72 -4.89 -0.51
CA SER A 12 -5.16 -5.52 0.68
C SER A 12 -5.09 -4.52 1.83
N SER A 13 -5.35 -4.98 3.05
CA SER A 13 -5.09 -4.16 4.24
C SER A 13 -3.60 -4.17 4.55
N VAL A 14 -3.02 -3.01 4.79
CA VAL A 14 -1.64 -2.83 5.23
C VAL A 14 -1.66 -2.46 6.69
N ARG A 15 -0.93 -3.21 7.51
CA ARG A 15 -0.80 -2.92 8.94
C ARG A 15 0.68 -2.88 9.32
N PRO A 16 1.13 -1.87 10.08
CA PRO A 16 2.48 -1.90 10.62
C PRO A 16 2.63 -3.05 11.61
N ASN A 17 3.83 -3.60 11.75
CA ASN A 17 4.11 -4.55 12.84
C ASN A 17 3.95 -3.93 14.22
N LYS A 18 4.22 -2.61 14.35
CA LYS A 18 4.03 -1.86 15.58
C LYS A 18 2.98 -0.76 15.35
N PRO A 19 1.91 -0.68 16.15
CA PRO A 19 0.86 0.33 15.96
C PRO A 19 1.39 1.76 16.04
N GLU A 20 2.45 2.02 16.82
CA GLU A 20 3.13 3.32 16.89
C GLU A 20 3.74 3.79 15.55
N GLU A 21 4.10 2.85 14.67
CA GLU A 21 4.68 3.17 13.35
C GLU A 21 3.62 3.42 12.29
N ARG A 22 2.33 3.40 12.63
CA ARG A 22 1.22 3.68 11.69
C ARG A 22 1.43 4.99 10.94
N SER A 23 1.74 6.08 11.65
CA SER A 23 1.99 7.39 11.02
C SER A 23 3.19 7.36 10.07
N LYS A 24 4.21 6.55 10.39
CA LYS A 24 5.41 6.38 9.57
C LYS A 24 5.11 5.57 8.30
N VAL A 25 4.29 4.52 8.39
CA VAL A 25 3.78 3.79 7.21
C VAL A 25 3.01 4.72 6.29
N ILE A 26 2.07 5.50 6.83
CA ILE A 26 1.25 6.42 6.03
C ILE A 26 2.15 7.43 5.33
N SER A 27 3.12 8.02 6.04
CA SER A 27 4.07 8.95 5.45
C SER A 27 4.92 8.29 4.37
N ALA A 28 5.39 7.06 4.59
CA ALA A 28 6.20 6.32 3.63
C ALA A 28 5.42 5.97 2.37
N LEU A 29 4.18 5.47 2.51
CA LEU A 29 3.28 5.21 1.39
C LEU A 29 2.93 6.48 0.63
N ASN A 30 2.74 7.61 1.32
CA ASN A 30 2.50 8.89 0.67
C ASN A 30 3.71 9.34 -0.17
N THR A 31 4.94 9.14 0.33
CA THR A 31 6.15 9.39 -0.45
C THR A 31 6.22 8.47 -1.67
N LEU A 32 5.97 7.18 -1.49
CA LEU A 32 5.95 6.21 -2.60
C LEU A 32 4.88 6.54 -3.64
N TRP A 33 3.72 7.07 -3.22
CA TRP A 33 2.66 7.53 -4.11
C TRP A 33 3.06 8.74 -4.96
N ILE A 34 3.83 9.67 -4.38
CA ILE A 34 4.37 10.83 -5.11
C ILE A 34 5.42 10.37 -6.14
N GLU A 35 6.26 9.39 -5.77
CA GLU A 35 7.25 8.80 -6.68
C GLU A 35 6.60 7.92 -7.76
N ASP A 36 5.56 7.17 -7.41
CA ASP A 36 4.84 6.24 -8.27
C ASP A 36 3.32 6.46 -8.18
N PRO A 37 2.72 7.21 -9.12
CA PRO A 37 1.27 7.47 -9.12
C PRO A 37 0.43 6.22 -9.45
N SER A 38 1.07 5.09 -9.79
CA SER A 38 0.39 3.79 -9.94
C SER A 38 0.02 3.18 -8.59
N LEU A 39 0.70 3.57 -7.51
CA LEU A 39 0.29 3.21 -6.16
C LEU A 39 -1.04 3.93 -5.85
N SER A 40 -1.94 3.28 -5.14
CA SER A 40 -3.14 3.94 -4.62
C SER A 40 -3.50 3.36 -3.27
N PHE A 41 -3.67 4.21 -2.26
CA PHE A 41 -4.03 3.78 -0.92
C PHE A 41 -5.10 4.70 -0.33
N SER A 42 -5.82 4.20 0.66
CA SER A 42 -6.87 4.93 1.36
C SER A 42 -7.02 4.38 2.77
N ILE A 43 -7.48 5.21 3.70
CA ILE A 43 -7.82 4.76 5.05
C ILE A 43 -9.32 4.50 5.08
N ASN A 44 -9.69 3.29 5.46
CA ASN A 44 -11.08 2.90 5.63
C ASN A 44 -11.67 3.63 6.83
N SER A 45 -12.61 4.55 6.61
CA SER A 45 -13.22 5.32 7.71
C SER A 45 -14.06 4.48 8.69
N TYR A 46 -14.48 3.28 8.30
CA TYR A 46 -15.27 2.39 9.15
C TYR A 46 -14.39 1.50 10.05
N SER A 47 -13.36 0.88 9.48
CA SER A 47 -12.47 -0.03 10.20
C SER A 47 -11.18 0.62 10.69
N ASP A 48 -10.91 1.87 10.31
CA ASP A 48 -9.64 2.59 10.55
C ASP A 48 -8.42 1.82 9.99
N GLU A 49 -8.64 0.96 9.00
CA GLU A 49 -7.62 0.17 8.34
C GLU A 49 -7.03 0.90 7.14
N LEU A 50 -5.73 0.74 6.93
CA LEU A 50 -5.05 1.29 5.77
C LEU A 50 -5.18 0.29 4.63
N GLU A 51 -5.96 0.62 3.60
CA GLU A 51 -6.17 -0.22 2.43
C GLU A 51 -5.30 0.28 1.28
N ILE A 52 -4.62 -0.65 0.61
CA ILE A 52 -3.84 -0.37 -0.59
C ILE A 52 -4.44 -1.13 -1.77
N SER A 53 -4.51 -0.45 -2.90
CA SER A 53 -4.94 -0.97 -4.18
C SER A 53 -3.71 -1.32 -5.00
N LEU A 54 -3.69 -2.54 -5.52
CA LEU A 54 -2.55 -3.17 -6.16
C LEU A 54 -2.94 -3.72 -7.53
N TYR A 55 -1.99 -3.69 -8.45
CA TYR A 55 -2.11 -4.22 -9.81
C TYR A 55 -1.71 -5.70 -9.89
N GLY A 56 -0.96 -6.20 -8.91
CA GLY A 56 -0.49 -7.58 -8.87
C GLY A 56 0.35 -7.87 -7.63
N LEU A 57 0.65 -9.15 -7.43
CA LEU A 57 1.45 -9.62 -6.29
C LEU A 57 2.87 -9.05 -6.32
N THR A 58 3.46 -8.90 -7.50
CA THR A 58 4.79 -8.31 -7.65
C THR A 58 4.85 -6.88 -7.12
N GLN A 59 3.81 -6.08 -7.38
CA GLN A 59 3.76 -4.70 -6.86
C GLN A 59 3.70 -4.69 -5.32
N LYS A 60 2.93 -5.61 -4.72
CA LYS A 60 2.89 -5.80 -3.27
C LYS A 60 4.29 -6.09 -2.71
N GLU A 61 5.02 -7.04 -3.29
CA GLU A 61 6.37 -7.40 -2.81
C GLU A 61 7.36 -6.25 -2.95
N ILE A 62 7.29 -5.49 -4.06
CA ILE A 62 8.12 -4.30 -4.27
C ILE A 62 7.83 -3.26 -3.20
N ILE A 63 6.55 -2.91 -2.98
CA ILE A 63 6.17 -1.90 -1.97
C ILE A 63 6.59 -2.35 -0.57
N GLN A 64 6.37 -3.62 -0.22
CA GLN A 64 6.79 -4.16 1.07
C GLN A 64 8.30 -4.02 1.28
N THR A 65 9.08 -4.37 0.25
CA THR A 65 10.55 -4.25 0.28
C THR A 65 10.98 -2.79 0.38
N LEU A 66 10.35 -1.88 -0.36
CA LEU A 66 10.66 -0.45 -0.32
C LEU A 66 10.38 0.17 1.07
N LEU A 67 9.27 -0.21 1.70
CA LEU A 67 8.93 0.22 3.06
C LEU A 67 9.97 -0.26 4.08
N GLU A 68 10.42 -1.52 3.97
CA GLU A 68 11.44 -2.07 4.86
C GLU A 68 12.82 -1.44 4.61
N GLU A 69 13.29 -1.40 3.36
CA GLU A 69 14.64 -0.96 3.02
C GLU A 69 14.81 0.57 3.12
N ARG A 70 13.86 1.35 2.59
CA ARG A 70 14.01 2.82 2.53
C ARG A 70 13.53 3.53 3.78
N PHE A 71 12.49 3.00 4.42
CA PHE A 71 11.86 3.66 5.56
C PHE A 71 12.11 2.93 6.88
N SER A 72 12.73 1.74 6.85
CA SER A 72 12.94 0.90 8.02
C SER A 72 11.61 0.64 8.75
N VAL A 73 10.55 0.37 7.97
CA VAL A 73 9.22 0.07 8.48
C VAL A 73 8.77 -1.28 7.96
N LYS A 74 8.55 -2.22 8.90
CA LYS A 74 7.99 -3.52 8.57
C LYS A 74 6.47 -3.44 8.57
N VAL A 75 5.88 -3.75 7.42
CA VAL A 75 4.42 -3.85 7.25
C VAL A 75 4.00 -5.26 6.92
N HIS A 76 2.78 -5.59 7.28
CA HIS A 76 2.11 -6.82 6.91
C HIS A 76 0.93 -6.49 6.00
N PHE A 77 0.86 -7.21 4.88
CA PHE A 77 -0.25 -7.12 3.94
C PHE A 77 -1.16 -8.31 4.18
N ASP A 78 -2.40 -8.01 4.56
CA ASP A 78 -3.44 -8.98 4.84
C ASP A 78 -3.93 -9.67 3.55
N GLU A 79 -4.90 -10.59 3.69
CA GLU A 79 -5.41 -11.37 2.58
C GLU A 79 -5.92 -10.46 1.45
N ILE A 80 -5.60 -10.82 0.21
CA ILE A 80 -5.95 -10.02 -0.94
C ILE A 80 -7.41 -10.25 -1.29
N LYS A 81 -8.18 -9.17 -1.28
CA LYS A 81 -9.59 -9.15 -1.68
C LYS A 81 -9.68 -8.68 -3.13
N THR A 82 -10.34 -9.47 -3.97
CA THR A 82 -10.65 -9.16 -5.38
C THR A 82 -12.06 -8.60 -5.52
#